data_AF-A0A7R9GF90-F1
#
_entry.id   AF-A0A7R9GF90-F1
#
_cell.length_a   1.000
_cell.length_b   1.000
_cell.length_c   1.000
_cell.angle_alpha   90.00
_cell.angle_beta   90.00
_cell.angle_gamma   90.00
#
_symmetry.space_group_name_H-M   'P 1'
#
loop_
_entity.id
_entity.type
_entity.pdbx_description
1 polymer ?
#
loop_
_entity_poly.entity_id
_entity_poly.type
_entity_poly.pdbx_seq_one_letter_code
_entity_poly.pdbx_strand_id
1 'polypeptide(L)'
;MDDSYLKAPQYIMVKLLVKVQRWWKKRGQVFLAFFAILAALTFIVKQMRDSGREKEVVGDILLNAVQRSLLREQNEEERKDWHDYDQIRAESERTGNGENGTRVFTMDSPEKEAVYGVNGFNALASDQIALDRSLPDIRHEGYNLEQYGKLQPRNFRNYELCGILLGLRRSAV
;
A
#
# COMPACT_ATOMS: atom_id res chain seq x y z
N MET A 1 43.95 44.27 -60.29
CA MET A 1 43.20 43.07 -59.87
C MET A 1 41.80 43.51 -59.51
N ASP A 2 40.81 43.13 -60.33
CA ASP A 2 39.41 43.55 -60.18
C ASP A 2 38.74 43.00 -58.92
N ASP A 3 37.94 43.85 -58.26
CA ASP A 3 37.12 43.57 -57.06
C ASP A 3 35.92 42.63 -57.32
N SER A 4 35.86 41.98 -58.49
CA SER A 4 34.74 41.13 -58.93
C SER A 4 34.52 39.89 -58.04
N TYR A 5 35.56 39.45 -57.33
CA TYR A 5 35.51 38.29 -56.42
C TYR A 5 34.70 38.55 -55.13
N LEU A 6 34.43 39.82 -54.79
CA LEU A 6 33.70 40.19 -53.56
C LEU A 6 32.18 39.96 -53.65
N LYS A 7 31.63 39.70 -54.84
CA LYS A 7 30.19 39.46 -55.08
C LYS A 7 29.81 37.99 -55.22
N ALA A 8 30.77 37.07 -55.16
CA ALA A 8 30.49 35.63 -55.25
C ALA A 8 29.71 35.17 -53.99
N PRO A 9 28.60 34.41 -54.12
CA PRO A 9 27.72 34.05 -53.00
C PRO A 9 28.46 33.30 -51.87
N GLN A 10 29.47 32.51 -52.25
CA GLN A 10 30.39 31.82 -51.33
C GLN A 10 31.13 32.77 -50.36
N TYR A 11 31.45 33.99 -50.77
CA TYR A 11 32.19 34.97 -49.95
C TYR A 11 31.28 35.75 -48.98
N ILE A 12 30.02 35.99 -49.37
CA ILE A 12 29.01 36.63 -48.52
C ILE A 12 28.66 35.73 -47.33
N MET A 13 28.49 34.41 -47.58
CA MET A 13 28.23 33.43 -46.54
C MET A 13 29.34 33.38 -45.49
N VAL A 14 30.61 33.43 -45.90
CA VAL A 14 31.76 33.45 -44.99
C VAL A 14 31.77 34.73 -44.14
N LYS A 15 31.49 35.91 -44.71
CA LYS A 15 31.37 37.16 -43.93
C LYS A 15 30.19 37.13 -42.96
N LEU A 16 29.07 36.53 -43.35
CA LEU A 16 27.90 36.36 -42.49
C LEU A 16 28.24 35.43 -41.32
N LEU A 17 28.88 34.30 -41.60
CA LEU A 17 29.38 33.35 -40.59
C LEU A 17 30.33 34.02 -39.60
N VAL A 18 31.31 34.78 -40.07
CA VAL A 18 32.24 35.50 -39.19
C VAL A 18 31.53 36.57 -38.35
N LYS A 19 30.55 37.29 -38.92
CA LYS A 19 29.73 38.25 -38.15
C LYS A 19 28.87 37.55 -37.10
N VAL A 20 28.22 36.45 -37.47
CA VAL A 20 27.42 35.61 -36.56
C VAL A 20 28.32 35.05 -35.46
N GLN A 21 29.49 34.52 -35.79
CA GLN A 21 30.46 33.99 -34.82
C GLN A 21 30.98 35.08 -33.87
N ARG A 22 31.24 36.29 -34.37
CA ARG A 22 31.67 37.43 -33.54
C ARG A 22 30.53 37.97 -32.68
N TRP A 23 29.30 37.92 -33.17
CA TRP A 23 28.08 38.25 -32.43
C TRP A 23 27.78 37.22 -31.35
N TRP A 24 27.92 35.93 -31.65
CA TRP A 24 27.76 34.81 -30.73
C TRP A 24 28.83 34.84 -29.64
N LYS A 25 30.07 35.22 -29.96
CA LYS A 25 31.13 35.41 -28.96
C LYS A 25 30.84 36.58 -28.01
N LYS A 26 30.18 37.66 -28.47
CA LYS A 26 29.84 38.83 -27.64
C LYS A 26 28.54 38.67 -26.85
N ARG A 27 27.51 38.03 -27.40
CA ARG A 27 26.19 37.89 -26.77
C ARG A 27 25.90 36.50 -26.22
N GLY A 28 26.55 35.46 -26.74
CA GLY A 28 26.38 34.07 -26.29
C GLY A 28 26.80 33.86 -24.84
N GLN A 29 27.82 34.59 -24.36
CA GLN A 29 28.20 34.57 -22.93
C GLN A 29 27.07 35.11 -22.03
N VAL A 30 26.36 36.16 -22.47
CA VAL A 30 25.22 36.72 -21.72
C VAL A 30 24.06 35.72 -21.70
N PHE A 31 23.78 35.04 -22.81
CA PHE A 31 22.75 34.01 -22.85
C PHE A 31 23.09 32.80 -21.97
N LEU A 32 24.34 32.32 -21.99
CA LEU A 32 24.79 31.23 -21.12
C LEU A 32 24.71 31.59 -19.64
N ALA A 33 25.12 32.82 -19.28
CA ALA A 33 24.97 33.31 -17.92
C ALA A 33 23.49 33.38 -17.48
N PHE A 34 22.61 33.84 -18.36
CA PHE A 34 21.17 33.91 -18.09
C PHE A 34 20.55 32.52 -17.84
N PHE A 35 20.86 31.52 -18.69
CA PHE A 35 20.36 30.15 -18.49
C PHE A 35 20.95 29.51 -17.22
N ALA A 36 22.21 29.79 -16.88
CA ALA A 36 22.82 29.31 -15.64
C ALA A 36 22.12 29.89 -14.40
N ILE A 37 21.74 31.18 -14.43
CA ILE A 37 20.99 31.82 -13.35
C ILE A 37 19.60 31.21 -13.21
N LEU A 38 18.87 30.98 -14.31
CA LEU A 38 17.55 30.32 -14.27
C LEU A 38 17.65 28.89 -13.71
N ALA A 39 18.64 28.11 -14.12
CA ALA A 39 18.88 26.78 -13.58
C ALA A 39 19.16 26.83 -12.06
N ALA A 40 19.97 27.78 -11.59
CA ALA A 40 20.23 27.97 -10.16
C ALA A 40 18.96 28.36 -9.39
N LEU A 41 18.14 29.27 -9.92
CA LEU A 41 16.87 29.68 -9.31
C LEU A 41 15.89 28.50 -9.19
N THR A 42 15.73 27.71 -10.26
CA THR A 42 14.87 26.52 -10.23
C THR A 42 15.39 25.45 -9.27
N PHE A 43 16.72 25.29 -9.15
CA PHE A 43 17.33 24.39 -8.18
C PHE A 43 17.06 24.84 -6.73
N ILE A 44 17.18 26.13 -6.43
CA ILE A 44 16.89 26.70 -5.11
C ILE A 44 15.41 26.50 -4.76
N VAL A 45 14.50 26.79 -5.68
CA VAL A 45 13.05 26.57 -5.46
C VAL A 45 12.75 25.08 -5.24
N LYS A 46 13.40 24.18 -5.98
CA LYS A 46 13.24 22.74 -5.79
C LYS A 46 13.74 22.29 -4.41
N GLN A 47 14.92 22.76 -3.99
CA GLN A 47 15.47 22.52 -2.64
C GLN A 47 14.50 22.96 -1.53
N MET A 48 13.93 24.17 -1.66
CA MET A 48 12.95 24.70 -0.71
C MET A 48 11.66 23.86 -0.67
N ARG A 49 11.16 23.41 -1.83
CA ARG A 49 9.97 22.54 -1.95
C ARG A 49 10.23 21.14 -1.39
N ASP A 50 11.40 20.56 -1.64
CA ASP A 50 11.78 19.24 -1.13
C ASP A 50 11.89 19.27 0.40
N SER A 51 12.50 20.32 0.95
CA SER A 51 12.59 20.55 2.42
C SER A 51 11.21 20.77 3.06
N GLY A 52 10.29 21.45 2.37
CA GLY A 52 8.91 21.63 2.84
C GLY A 52 8.13 20.33 2.90
N ARG A 53 8.25 19.49 1.86
CA ARG A 53 7.59 18.17 1.79
C ARG A 53 8.08 17.22 2.88
N GLU A 54 9.38 17.23 3.17
CA GLU A 54 9.94 16.40 4.25
C GLU A 54 9.34 16.76 5.61
N LYS A 55 9.20 18.05 5.92
CA LYS A 55 8.59 18.52 7.18
C LYS A 55 7.11 18.14 7.29
N GLU A 56 6.37 18.21 6.18
CA GLU A 56 4.95 17.80 6.12
C GLU A 56 4.82 16.29 6.35
N VAL A 57 5.63 15.48 5.64
CA VAL A 57 5.66 14.01 5.80
C VAL A 57 6.03 13.62 7.24
N VAL A 58 7.06 14.26 7.82
CA VAL A 58 7.45 14.02 9.22
C VAL A 58 6.35 14.44 10.19
N GLY A 59 5.68 15.57 9.93
CA GLY A 59 4.53 16.05 10.70
C GLY A 59 3.37 15.06 10.69
N ASP A 60 3.01 14.53 9.53
CA ASP A 60 1.96 13.51 9.38
C ASP A 60 2.33 12.21 10.09
N ILE A 61 3.59 11.78 10.02
CA ILE A 61 4.07 10.60 10.74
C ILE A 61 3.93 10.79 12.25
N LEU A 62 4.35 11.96 12.77
CA LEU A 62 4.25 12.31 14.18
C LEU A 62 2.80 12.38 14.65
N LEU A 63 1.94 13.06 13.89
CA LEU A 63 0.51 13.18 14.22
C LEU A 63 -0.16 11.80 14.27
N ASN A 64 0.12 10.93 13.29
CA ASN A 64 -0.39 9.56 13.29
C ASN A 64 0.17 8.72 14.45
N ALA A 65 1.42 8.94 14.86
CA ALA A 65 1.99 8.27 16.02
C ALA A 65 1.29 8.70 17.32
N VAL A 66 1.09 10.00 17.53
CA VAL A 66 0.38 10.57 18.68
C VAL A 66 -1.09 10.13 18.70
N GLN A 67 -1.76 10.14 17.56
CA GLN A 67 -3.15 9.69 17.50
C GLN A 67 -3.27 8.20 17.84
N ARG A 68 -2.31 7.37 17.43
CA ARG A 68 -2.25 5.96 17.82
C ARG A 68 -1.99 5.76 19.31
N SER A 69 -1.14 6.57 19.94
CA SER A 69 -0.91 6.48 21.38
C SER A 69 -2.16 6.88 22.18
N LEU A 70 -2.84 7.96 21.78
CA LEU A 70 -4.09 8.38 22.40
C LEU A 70 -5.20 7.33 22.25
N LEU A 71 -5.36 6.78 21.04
CA LEU A 71 -6.30 5.69 20.81
C LEU A 71 -5.97 4.46 21.66
N ARG A 72 -4.69 4.16 21.87
CA ARG A 72 -4.27 3.05 22.73
C ARG A 72 -4.65 3.30 24.19
N GLU A 73 -4.38 4.49 24.72
CA GLU A 73 -4.76 4.86 26.10
C GLU A 73 -6.28 4.76 26.30
N GLN A 74 -7.07 5.34 25.39
CA GLN A 74 -8.53 5.20 25.43
C GLN A 74 -9.00 3.74 25.38
N ASN A 75 -8.31 2.90 24.62
CA ASN A 75 -8.65 1.48 24.50
C ASN A 75 -8.30 0.66 25.74
N GLU A 76 -7.27 1.08 26.48
CA GLU A 76 -6.89 0.49 27.77
C GLU A 76 -7.88 0.89 28.88
N GLU A 77 -8.43 2.10 28.82
CA GLU A 77 -9.47 2.57 29.75
C GLU A 77 -10.85 1.95 29.44
N GLU A 78 -11.18 1.75 28.16
CA GLU A 78 -12.45 1.16 27.71
C GLU A 78 -12.31 -0.34 27.35
N ARG A 79 -11.91 -1.16 28.31
CA ARG A 79 -11.94 -2.63 28.12
C ARG A 79 -13.37 -3.14 28.13
N LYS A 80 -13.67 -4.02 27.18
CA LYS A 80 -14.96 -4.67 26.98
C LYS A 80 -14.77 -6.18 26.90
N ASP A 81 -15.67 -6.91 27.54
CA ASP A 81 -15.82 -8.34 27.30
C ASP A 81 -16.52 -8.57 25.95
N TRP A 82 -15.87 -9.33 25.08
CA TRP A 82 -16.34 -9.65 23.73
C TRP A 82 -16.85 -11.08 23.61
N HIS A 83 -16.88 -11.85 24.70
CA HIS A 83 -17.44 -13.20 24.71
C HIS A 83 -18.97 -13.12 24.56
N ASP A 84 -19.51 -13.80 23.55
CA ASP A 84 -20.95 -13.99 23.38
C ASP A 84 -21.39 -15.27 24.10
N TYR A 85 -21.76 -15.14 25.37
CA TYR A 85 -22.13 -16.29 26.20
C TYR A 85 -23.45 -16.94 25.77
N ASP A 86 -24.33 -16.22 25.08
CA ASP A 86 -25.57 -16.77 24.55
C ASP A 86 -25.27 -17.65 23.33
N GLN A 87 -24.38 -17.19 22.44
CA GLN A 87 -23.88 -18.00 21.34
C GLN A 87 -23.12 -19.23 21.83
N ILE A 88 -22.21 -19.08 22.81
CA ILE A 88 -21.46 -20.20 23.38
C ILE A 88 -22.40 -21.26 23.97
N ARG A 89 -23.46 -20.84 24.66
CA ARG A 89 -24.46 -21.76 25.21
C ARG A 89 -25.27 -22.45 24.11
N ALA A 90 -25.69 -21.70 23.10
CA ALA A 90 -26.42 -22.27 21.98
C ALA A 90 -25.58 -23.29 21.20
N GLU A 91 -24.28 -23.01 20.99
CA GLU A 91 -23.35 -23.91 20.32
C GLU A 91 -23.07 -25.17 21.14
N SER A 92 -22.96 -25.08 22.47
CA SER A 92 -22.70 -26.25 23.32
C SER A 92 -23.86 -27.26 23.33
N GLU A 93 -25.09 -26.80 23.10
CA GLU A 93 -26.30 -27.62 23.01
C GLU A 93 -26.51 -28.23 21.61
N ARG A 94 -25.73 -27.84 20.60
CA ARG A 94 -25.86 -28.37 19.23
C ARG A 94 -25.47 -29.85 19.17
N THR A 95 -26.25 -30.60 18.43
CA THR A 95 -26.04 -32.05 18.20
C THR A 95 -26.09 -32.37 16.72
N GLY A 96 -25.22 -33.27 16.27
CA GLY A 96 -25.15 -33.68 14.87
C GLY A 96 -23.78 -34.21 14.50
N ASN A 97 -23.63 -34.63 13.24
CA ASN A 97 -22.35 -35.07 12.71
C ASN A 97 -21.36 -33.91 12.69
N GLY A 98 -20.24 -34.05 13.40
CA GLY A 98 -19.19 -33.03 13.42
C GLY A 98 -19.40 -31.90 14.43
N GLU A 99 -20.56 -31.83 15.10
CA GLU A 99 -20.83 -30.83 16.15
C GLU A 99 -19.93 -31.07 17.36
N ASN A 100 -19.57 -29.99 18.06
CA ASN A 100 -18.60 -29.97 19.16
C ASN A 100 -17.26 -30.62 18.79
N GLY A 101 -16.90 -30.64 17.50
CA GLY A 101 -15.68 -31.30 17.01
C GLY A 101 -15.70 -32.82 17.06
N THR A 102 -16.88 -33.43 17.20
CA THR A 102 -17.03 -34.89 17.24
C THR A 102 -16.63 -35.52 15.91
N ARG A 103 -15.94 -36.66 15.96
CA ARG A 103 -15.54 -37.40 14.75
C ARG A 103 -16.75 -37.83 13.91
N VAL A 104 -16.64 -37.71 12.60
CA VAL A 104 -17.61 -38.27 11.64
C VAL A 104 -17.06 -39.56 11.05
N PHE A 105 -17.89 -40.59 11.00
CA PHE A 105 -17.54 -41.87 10.42
C PHE A 105 -18.14 -42.01 9.02
N THR A 106 -17.28 -42.16 8.03
CA THR A 106 -17.65 -42.60 6.68
C THR A 106 -17.22 -44.05 6.47
N MET A 107 -18.04 -44.83 5.76
CA MET A 107 -17.66 -46.18 5.34
C MET A 107 -16.41 -46.13 4.46
N ASP A 108 -15.62 -47.19 4.50
CA ASP A 108 -14.48 -47.32 3.63
C ASP A 108 -14.95 -47.77 2.24
N SER A 109 -14.85 -46.87 1.26
CA SER A 109 -15.32 -47.10 -0.10
C SER A 109 -14.28 -46.60 -1.11
N PRO A 110 -14.23 -47.18 -2.33
CA PRO A 110 -13.36 -46.67 -3.40
C PRO A 110 -13.62 -45.19 -3.75
N GLU A 111 -14.86 -44.72 -3.54
CA GLU A 111 -15.26 -43.32 -3.74
C GLU A 111 -14.54 -42.38 -2.76
N LYS A 112 -14.40 -42.79 -1.49
CA LYS A 112 -13.66 -42.02 -0.48
C LYS A 112 -12.22 -41.78 -0.92
N GLU A 113 -11.56 -42.79 -1.47
CA GLU A 113 -10.18 -42.67 -1.94
C GLU A 113 -10.05 -41.81 -3.19
N ALA A 114 -11.00 -41.93 -4.13
CA ALA A 114 -11.05 -41.08 -5.32
C ALA A 114 -11.24 -39.59 -4.95
N VAL A 115 -12.19 -39.30 -4.05
CA VAL A 115 -12.49 -37.94 -3.58
C VAL A 115 -11.32 -37.37 -2.76
N TYR A 116 -10.65 -38.20 -1.95
CA TYR A 116 -9.45 -37.80 -1.25
C TYR A 116 -8.32 -37.44 -2.22
N GLY A 117 -8.14 -38.22 -3.29
CA GLY A 117 -7.13 -37.97 -4.32
C GLY A 117 -7.30 -36.62 -5.03
N VAL A 118 -8.54 -36.12 -5.16
CA VAL A 118 -8.82 -34.83 -5.80
C VAL A 118 -8.66 -33.66 -4.83
N ASN A 119 -9.20 -33.77 -3.61
CA ASN A 119 -9.30 -32.65 -2.68
C ASN A 119 -8.15 -32.57 -1.67
N GLY A 120 -7.44 -33.68 -1.42
CA GLY A 120 -6.46 -33.79 -0.35
C GLY A 120 -7.07 -33.96 1.05
N PHE A 121 -8.38 -34.14 1.16
CA PHE A 121 -9.11 -34.43 2.39
C PHE A 121 -10.37 -35.27 2.10
N ASN A 122 -10.98 -35.83 3.14
CA ASN A 122 -12.21 -36.62 3.01
C ASN A 122 -13.43 -35.71 2.81
N ALA A 123 -13.74 -35.36 1.57
CA ALA A 123 -14.88 -34.49 1.29
C ALA A 123 -16.23 -35.16 1.56
N LEU A 124 -16.34 -36.50 1.46
CA LEU A 124 -17.56 -37.22 1.85
C LEU A 124 -17.89 -37.00 3.34
N ALA A 125 -16.87 -36.97 4.21
CA ALA A 125 -17.06 -36.62 5.60
C ALA A 125 -17.36 -35.12 5.79
N SER A 126 -16.75 -34.26 4.97
CA SER A 126 -17.02 -32.82 4.99
C SER A 126 -18.46 -32.49 4.62
N ASP A 127 -19.03 -33.19 3.62
CA ASP A 127 -20.40 -32.99 3.15
C ASP A 127 -21.46 -33.40 4.20
N GLN A 128 -21.08 -34.28 5.14
CA GLN A 128 -21.93 -34.70 6.26
C GLN A 128 -21.89 -33.72 7.43
N ILE A 129 -20.97 -32.76 7.42
CA ILE A 129 -20.76 -31.81 8.51
C ILE A 129 -21.47 -30.51 8.16
N ALA A 130 -22.20 -29.94 9.14
CA ALA A 130 -22.83 -28.65 8.97
C ALA A 130 -21.79 -27.55 8.68
N LEU A 131 -22.13 -26.62 7.76
CA LEU A 131 -21.25 -25.50 7.43
C LEU A 131 -21.01 -24.57 8.63
N ASP A 132 -21.99 -24.50 9.54
CA ASP A 132 -22.01 -23.69 10.75
C ASP A 132 -21.84 -24.55 12.02
N ARG A 133 -21.06 -25.64 11.96
CA ARG A 133 -20.87 -26.54 13.10
C ARG A 133 -20.27 -25.81 14.31
N SER A 134 -20.70 -26.23 15.50
CA SER A 134 -20.06 -25.88 16.77
C SER A 134 -18.68 -26.53 16.92
N LEU A 135 -17.80 -25.89 17.70
CA LEU A 135 -16.46 -26.39 18.02
C LEU A 135 -16.25 -26.46 19.53
N PRO A 136 -15.42 -27.41 20.00
CA PRO A 136 -15.10 -27.47 21.41
C PRO A 136 -14.16 -26.32 21.78
N ASP A 137 -14.43 -25.66 22.91
CA ASP A 137 -13.55 -24.63 23.44
C ASP A 137 -12.31 -25.28 24.09
N ILE A 138 -11.18 -25.28 23.37
CA ILE A 138 -9.89 -25.81 23.83
C ILE A 138 -8.94 -24.70 24.32
N ARG A 139 -9.46 -23.48 24.52
CA ARG A 139 -8.64 -22.36 25.01
C ARG A 139 -8.16 -22.63 26.44
N HIS A 140 -7.06 -21.99 26.82
CA HIS A 140 -6.56 -22.05 28.19
C HIS A 140 -7.60 -21.47 29.17
N GLU A 141 -7.77 -22.05 30.36
CA GLU A 141 -8.85 -21.71 31.29
C GLU A 141 -8.94 -20.20 31.65
N GLY A 142 -7.79 -19.51 31.67
CA GLY A 142 -7.71 -18.07 31.93
C GLY A 142 -8.19 -17.15 30.79
N TYR A 143 -8.35 -17.67 29.57
CA TYR A 143 -8.69 -16.85 28.39
C TYR A 143 -10.14 -16.33 28.43
N ASN A 144 -11.03 -17.06 29.11
CA ASN A 144 -12.45 -16.70 29.22
C ASN A 144 -12.72 -15.50 30.15
N LEU A 145 -11.68 -15.00 30.83
CA LEU A 145 -11.72 -13.83 31.68
C LEU A 145 -11.02 -12.62 31.03
N GLU A 146 -10.44 -12.78 29.83
CA GLU A 146 -9.77 -11.70 29.14
C GLU A 146 -10.77 -10.69 28.56
N GLN A 147 -10.51 -9.41 28.82
CA GLN A 147 -11.23 -8.30 28.21
C GLN A 147 -10.36 -7.63 27.16
N TYR A 148 -10.95 -7.19 26.06
CA TYR A 148 -10.21 -6.51 24.98
C TYR A 148 -10.63 -5.06 24.89
N GLY A 149 -9.76 -4.25 24.29
CA GLY A 149 -10.11 -2.87 24.01
C GLY A 149 -11.37 -2.78 23.13
N LYS A 150 -12.26 -1.85 23.45
CA LYS A 150 -13.50 -1.61 22.71
C LYS A 150 -13.25 -1.12 21.28
N LEU A 151 -12.20 -0.34 21.07
CA LEU A 151 -11.76 0.11 19.76
C LEU A 151 -10.89 -0.98 19.13
N GLN A 152 -11.51 -1.83 18.31
CA GLN A 152 -10.77 -2.77 17.50
C GLN A 152 -10.45 -2.15 16.14
N PRO A 153 -9.22 -2.31 15.61
CA PRO A 153 -8.97 -1.99 14.22
C PRO A 153 -9.92 -2.84 13.38
N ARG A 154 -10.76 -2.20 12.55
CA ARG A 154 -11.64 -2.95 11.67
C ARG A 154 -10.75 -3.83 10.79
N ASN A 155 -10.93 -5.14 10.87
CA ASN A 155 -10.31 -6.10 9.95
C ASN A 155 -10.92 -5.93 8.54
N PHE A 156 -10.70 -4.77 7.92
CA PHE A 156 -10.81 -4.63 6.50
C PHE A 156 -9.56 -5.23 5.91
N ARG A 157 -9.72 -6.40 5.29
CA ARG A 157 -8.73 -6.95 4.36
C ARG A 157 -8.16 -5.79 3.51
N ASN A 158 -6.88 -5.57 3.71
CA ASN A 158 -6.02 -4.59 3.06
C ASN A 158 -6.22 -4.51 1.54
N TYR A 159 -6.88 -3.48 1.00
CA TYR A 159 -6.65 -3.08 -0.41
C TYR A 159 -6.68 -1.57 -0.68
N GLU A 160 -7.24 -0.71 0.17
CA GLU A 160 -7.35 0.72 -0.17
C GLU A 160 -6.39 1.64 0.61
N LEU A 161 -6.09 1.33 1.87
CA LEU A 161 -5.28 2.22 2.71
C LEU A 161 -3.77 2.17 2.41
N CYS A 162 -3.26 1.08 1.85
CA CYS A 162 -1.85 0.99 1.45
C CYS A 162 -1.56 1.73 0.11
N GLY A 163 -2.58 1.94 -0.74
CA GLY A 163 -2.44 2.68 -1.99
C GLY A 163 -2.33 4.21 -1.79
N ILE A 164 -2.99 4.73 -0.75
CA ILE A 164 -3.01 6.18 -0.47
C ILE A 164 -1.71 6.61 0.24
N LEU A 165 -1.14 5.78 1.11
CA LEU A 165 0.10 6.08 1.85
C LEU A 165 1.39 6.01 1.00
N LEU A 166 1.35 5.39 -0.18
CA LEU A 166 2.52 5.26 -1.06
C LEU A 166 2.47 6.14 -2.32
N GLY A 167 1.49 7.03 -2.47
CA GLY A 167 1.44 8.00 -3.57
C GLY A 167 1.36 7.38 -4.98
N LEU A 168 1.08 6.08 -5.09
CA LEU A 168 0.88 5.42 -6.36
C LEU A 168 -0.58 5.58 -6.77
N ARG A 169 -0.86 6.66 -7.52
CA ARG A 169 -2.07 6.69 -8.36
C ARG A 169 -2.01 5.48 -9.30
N ARG A 170 -2.85 4.47 -9.06
CA ARG A 170 -3.20 3.55 -10.15
C ARG A 170 -3.99 4.36 -11.17
N SER A 171 -3.42 4.56 -12.35
CA SER A 171 -4.23 4.80 -13.55
C SER A 171 -5.20 3.64 -13.65
N ALA A 172 -6.49 3.96 -13.70
CA ALA A 172 -7.52 3.02 -14.07
C ALA A 172 -7.21 2.45 -15.46
N VAL A 173 -7.19 1.13 -15.56
CA VAL A 173 -7.41 0.37 -16.79
C VAL A 173 -8.59 -0.54 -16.51
#